data_AF-A0A535NQV8-F1
#
_entry.id   AF-A0A535NQV8-F1
#
_cell.length_a   1.000
_cell.length_b   1.000
_cell.length_c   1.000
_cell.angle_alpha   90.00
_cell.angle_beta   90.00
_cell.angle_gamma   90.00
#
_symmetry.space_group_name_H-M   'P 1'
#
loop_
_entity.id
_entity.type
_entity.pdbx_description
1 polymer ?
#
loop_
_entity_poly.entity_id
_entity_poly.type
_entity_poly.pdbx_seq_one_letter_code
_entity_poly.pdbx_strand_id
1 'polypeptide(L)'
;MIQRRLYIYIVAAASLAMVLIGLVNLGTTALNQLFGAVPPYSNVRDSYAGFGATTLVGLPVWGIHWWLAQRFARRNADERASALRRLYLYLVLAATGVAAAILARSLLEHAAGFLLGTSTDGPSIGRALWGTLVLFAAWLYHFRTAAVDRAIAGESGDSATLRRWYGYGLLLLGLAFLLFGARNLLQQGWVLLVDSGETIVPGNLVPSAMATMLTGLVVFGFHLRWTSRAPLAADDRSSTLRAVQGFLALAASVALALFGASQLSYYVLARLLGVDHPGGVANNILVAVAGPVATVVVFSLAWVWIRRQLTTDAGEVEATRQAGVRHLYTHLVAFLALATLAIGAAGLLWTISDQVLNTWLNRPVGEWRDRVSLFITLMLVGAPM
;
A
#
# COMPACT_ATOMS: atom_id res chain seq x y z
N MET A 1 -23.09 -28.95 12.02
CA MET A 1 -22.12 -28.23 12.88
C MET A 1 -21.48 -27.00 12.20
N ILE A 2 -21.16 -27.05 10.90
CA ILE A 2 -20.51 -25.95 10.16
C ILE A 2 -21.37 -24.67 10.12
N GLN A 3 -22.68 -24.76 9.83
CA GLN A 3 -23.60 -23.61 9.76
C GLN A 3 -23.62 -22.78 11.05
N ARG A 4 -23.66 -23.45 12.22
CA ARG A 4 -23.61 -22.79 13.53
C ARG A 4 -22.31 -22.02 13.76
N ARG A 5 -21.16 -22.60 13.37
CA ARG A 5 -19.86 -21.92 13.48
C ARG A 5 -19.83 -20.69 12.58
N LEU A 6 -20.26 -20.85 11.33
CA LEU A 6 -20.29 -19.78 10.35
C LEU A 6 -21.17 -18.61 10.83
N TYR A 7 -22.37 -18.90 11.33
CA TYR A 7 -23.27 -17.91 11.93
C TYR A 7 -22.57 -17.12 13.06
N ILE A 8 -21.96 -17.81 14.02
CA ILE A 8 -21.30 -17.15 15.17
C ILE A 8 -20.19 -16.21 14.69
N TYR A 9 -19.35 -16.66 13.75
CA TYR A 9 -18.22 -15.85 13.28
C TYR A 9 -18.65 -14.67 12.39
N ILE A 10 -19.67 -14.83 11.55
CA ILE A 10 -20.22 -13.73 10.74
C ILE A 10 -20.85 -12.67 11.64
N VAL A 11 -21.70 -13.08 12.58
CA VAL A 11 -22.36 -12.14 13.51
C VAL A 11 -21.33 -11.45 14.39
N ALA A 12 -20.33 -12.18 14.90
CA ALA A 12 -19.22 -11.57 15.64
C ALA A 12 -18.44 -10.56 14.77
N ALA A 13 -18.19 -10.84 13.50
CA ALA A 13 -17.43 -9.93 12.63
C ALA A 13 -18.22 -8.63 12.36
N ALA A 14 -19.50 -8.76 11.99
CA ALA A 14 -20.36 -7.61 11.70
C ALA A 14 -20.56 -6.73 12.95
N SER A 15 -20.84 -7.34 14.10
CA SER A 15 -21.01 -6.61 15.36
C SER A 15 -19.69 -6.00 15.87
N LEU A 16 -18.54 -6.64 15.66
CA LEU A 16 -17.23 -6.02 15.94
C LEU A 16 -17.02 -4.77 15.08
N ALA A 17 -17.34 -4.83 13.79
CA ALA A 17 -17.22 -3.67 12.91
C ALA A 17 -18.10 -2.51 13.42
N MET A 18 -19.34 -2.78 13.83
CA MET A 18 -20.23 -1.78 14.45
C MET A 18 -19.60 -1.17 15.71
N VAL A 19 -19.05 -1.98 16.60
CA VAL A 19 -18.37 -1.50 17.82
C VAL A 19 -17.19 -0.60 17.47
N LEU A 20 -16.32 -1.03 16.55
CA LEU A 20 -15.13 -0.26 16.19
C LEU A 20 -15.48 1.06 15.51
N ILE A 21 -16.42 1.04 14.55
CA ILE A 21 -16.92 2.25 13.89
C ILE A 21 -17.55 3.19 14.93
N GLY A 22 -18.42 2.67 15.79
CA GLY A 22 -19.09 3.44 16.82
C GLY A 22 -18.09 4.08 17.81
N LEU A 23 -17.13 3.32 18.32
CA LEU A 23 -16.12 3.83 19.26
C LEU A 23 -15.18 4.87 18.63
N VAL A 24 -14.67 4.62 17.41
CA VAL A 24 -13.80 5.57 16.70
C VAL A 24 -14.53 6.90 16.48
N ASN A 25 -15.80 6.85 16.04
CA ASN A 25 -16.56 8.05 15.77
C ASN A 25 -17.05 8.75 17.04
N LEU A 26 -17.44 8.03 18.10
CA LEU A 26 -17.80 8.64 19.38
C LEU A 26 -16.64 9.46 19.96
N GLY A 27 -15.43 8.90 20.00
CA GLY A 27 -14.26 9.66 20.46
C GLY A 27 -13.89 10.79 19.52
N THR A 28 -14.07 10.62 18.20
CA THR A 28 -13.91 11.72 17.23
C THR A 28 -14.89 12.87 17.50
N THR A 29 -16.17 12.58 17.74
CA THR A 29 -17.18 13.59 18.10
C THR A 29 -16.83 14.28 19.42
N ALA A 30 -16.42 13.52 20.44
CA ALA A 30 -16.01 14.07 21.73
C ALA A 30 -14.79 14.99 21.62
N LEU A 31 -13.78 14.60 20.86
CA LEU A 31 -12.59 15.42 20.62
C LEU A 31 -12.92 16.68 19.82
N ASN A 32 -13.79 16.59 18.81
CA ASN A 32 -14.24 17.78 18.07
C ASN A 32 -14.93 18.78 18.99
N GLN A 33 -15.82 18.30 19.87
CA GLN A 33 -16.49 19.16 20.85
C GLN A 33 -15.51 19.77 21.86
N LEU A 34 -14.57 18.97 22.38
CA LEU A 34 -13.55 19.42 23.33
C LEU A 34 -12.67 20.53 22.76
N PHE A 35 -12.30 20.44 21.49
CA PHE A 35 -11.43 21.41 20.83
C PHE A 35 -12.19 22.51 20.06
N GLY A 36 -13.51 22.56 20.14
CA GLY A 36 -14.32 23.52 19.39
C GLY A 36 -14.18 23.38 17.86
N ALA A 37 -13.78 22.20 17.38
CA ALA A 37 -13.63 21.94 15.96
C ALA A 37 -15.01 21.75 15.31
N VAL A 38 -15.20 22.29 14.10
CA VAL A 38 -16.44 22.13 13.34
C VAL A 38 -16.64 20.65 13.02
N PRO A 39 -17.75 20.01 13.46
CA PRO A 39 -18.00 18.61 13.15
C PRO A 39 -18.18 18.41 11.64
N PRO A 40 -17.70 17.28 11.07
CA PRO A 40 -17.92 16.96 9.66
C PRO A 40 -19.38 16.59 9.32
N TYR A 41 -20.23 16.33 10.32
CA TYR A 41 -21.65 15.96 10.15
C TYR A 41 -22.58 16.99 10.83
N SER A 42 -23.88 16.91 10.57
CA SER A 42 -24.93 17.68 11.26
C SER A 42 -24.89 17.50 12.78
N ASN A 43 -25.64 18.37 13.48
CA ASN A 43 -25.79 18.47 14.95
C ASN A 43 -25.06 17.40 15.78
N VAL A 44 -24.14 17.83 16.66
CA VAL A 44 -23.35 16.96 17.56
C VAL A 44 -24.21 15.93 18.31
N ARG A 45 -25.45 16.28 18.67
CA ARG A 45 -26.40 15.36 19.33
C ARG A 45 -26.74 14.16 18.45
N ASP A 46 -26.95 14.37 17.15
CA ASP A 46 -27.27 13.30 16.19
C ASP A 46 -26.07 12.36 16.02
N SER A 47 -24.85 12.91 16.01
CA SER A 47 -23.62 12.11 15.97
C SER A 47 -23.48 11.20 17.19
N TYR A 48 -23.68 11.73 18.40
CA TYR A 48 -23.67 10.91 19.61
C TYR A 48 -24.79 9.88 19.63
N ALA A 49 -26.00 10.23 19.21
CA ALA A 49 -27.12 9.30 19.15
C ALA A 49 -26.85 8.15 18.17
N GLY A 50 -26.39 8.45 16.95
CA GLY A 50 -26.12 7.46 15.91
C GLY A 50 -24.97 6.51 16.28
N PHE A 51 -23.81 7.06 16.65
CA PHE A 51 -22.65 6.22 17.01
C PHE A 51 -22.81 5.56 18.39
N GLY A 52 -23.55 6.20 19.30
CA GLY A 52 -23.96 5.63 20.58
C GLY A 52 -24.86 4.42 20.39
N ALA A 53 -25.92 4.54 19.59
CA ALA A 53 -26.81 3.41 19.26
C ALA A 53 -26.05 2.28 18.56
N THR A 54 -25.18 2.61 17.60
CA THR A 54 -24.36 1.62 16.88
C THR A 54 -23.45 0.84 17.84
N THR A 55 -22.79 1.54 18.78
CA THR A 55 -21.93 0.90 19.79
C THR A 55 -22.76 0.08 20.78
N LEU A 56 -23.88 0.62 21.26
CA LEU A 56 -24.74 -0.01 22.25
C LEU A 56 -25.37 -1.31 21.75
N VAL A 57 -25.71 -1.39 20.46
CA VAL A 57 -26.19 -2.62 19.83
C VAL A 57 -25.03 -3.56 19.50
N GLY A 58 -23.95 -3.04 18.91
CA GLY A 58 -22.82 -3.85 18.48
C GLY A 58 -22.10 -4.55 19.63
N LEU A 59 -21.91 -3.86 20.77
CA LEU A 59 -21.11 -4.34 21.89
C LEU A 59 -21.65 -5.62 22.54
N PRO A 60 -22.93 -5.72 22.96
CA PRO A 60 -23.46 -6.95 23.53
C PRO A 60 -23.52 -8.08 22.49
N VAL A 61 -23.87 -7.77 21.24
CA VAL A 61 -23.93 -8.78 20.17
C VAL A 61 -22.54 -9.37 19.94
N TRP A 62 -21.51 -8.54 19.80
CA TRP A 62 -20.13 -9.00 19.66
C TRP A 62 -19.67 -9.75 20.91
N GLY A 63 -19.86 -9.17 22.09
CA GLY A 63 -19.42 -9.74 23.35
C GLY A 63 -19.96 -11.14 23.59
N ILE A 64 -21.26 -11.36 23.36
CA ILE A 64 -21.90 -12.67 23.54
C ILE A 64 -21.40 -13.68 22.50
N HIS A 65 -21.41 -13.33 21.20
CA HIS A 65 -21.02 -14.26 20.14
C HIS A 65 -19.54 -14.62 20.22
N TRP A 66 -18.70 -13.64 20.54
CA TRP A 66 -17.27 -13.85 20.70
C TRP A 66 -16.94 -14.64 21.98
N TRP A 67 -17.63 -14.37 23.10
CA TRP A 67 -17.50 -15.18 24.30
C TRP A 67 -17.87 -16.65 24.05
N LEU A 68 -18.96 -16.90 23.33
CA LEU A 68 -19.36 -18.25 22.92
C LEU A 68 -18.29 -18.91 22.05
N ALA A 69 -17.77 -18.21 21.04
CA ALA A 69 -16.70 -18.71 20.17
C ALA A 69 -15.45 -19.08 20.99
N GLN A 70 -15.04 -18.23 21.93
CA GLN A 70 -13.90 -18.48 22.81
C GLN A 70 -14.16 -19.67 23.76
N ARG A 71 -15.38 -19.80 24.28
CA ARG A 71 -15.78 -20.92 25.13
C ARG A 71 -15.73 -22.25 24.38
N PHE A 72 -16.18 -22.31 23.12
CA PHE A 72 -16.08 -23.52 22.30
C PHE A 72 -14.64 -23.86 21.97
N ALA A 73 -13.83 -22.87 21.60
CA ALA A 73 -12.40 -23.05 21.36
C ALA A 73 -11.68 -23.60 22.60
N ARG A 74 -12.02 -23.13 23.81
CA ARG A 74 -11.41 -23.64 25.05
C ARG A 74 -11.76 -25.10 25.36
N ARG A 75 -12.95 -25.55 24.95
CA ARG A 75 -13.46 -26.90 25.26
C ARG A 75 -13.09 -27.95 24.23
N ASN A 76 -12.83 -27.55 22.99
CA ASN A 76 -12.53 -28.48 21.90
C ASN A 76 -11.36 -27.97 21.05
N ALA A 77 -10.29 -28.78 20.95
CA ALA A 77 -9.12 -28.48 20.13
C ALA A 77 -9.49 -28.33 18.63
N ASP A 78 -10.47 -29.10 18.14
CA ASP A 78 -10.94 -29.01 16.75
C ASP A 78 -11.55 -27.65 16.41
N GLU A 79 -12.16 -26.98 17.40
CA GLU A 79 -12.68 -25.63 17.22
C GLU A 79 -11.54 -24.61 17.10
N ARG A 80 -10.42 -24.81 17.80
CA ARG A 80 -9.22 -23.97 17.66
C ARG A 80 -8.52 -24.18 16.33
N ALA A 81 -8.49 -25.42 15.86
CA ALA A 81 -7.89 -25.79 14.57
C ALA A 81 -8.79 -25.42 13.37
N SER A 82 -10.08 -25.20 13.60
CA SER A 82 -11.10 -24.89 12.58
C SER A 82 -10.70 -23.75 11.65
N ALA A 83 -10.74 -24.02 10.34
CA ALA A 83 -10.46 -23.02 9.30
C ALA A 83 -11.41 -21.81 9.38
N LEU A 84 -12.67 -21.98 9.78
CA LEU A 84 -13.62 -20.87 9.94
C LEU A 84 -13.20 -19.89 11.05
N ARG A 85 -12.65 -20.42 12.15
CA ARG A 85 -12.13 -19.59 13.24
C ARG A 85 -10.91 -18.80 12.79
N ARG A 86 -10.01 -19.46 12.06
CA ARG A 86 -8.82 -18.82 11.48
C ARG A 86 -9.19 -17.77 10.46
N LEU A 87 -10.19 -18.03 9.62
CA LEU A 87 -10.72 -17.08 8.64
C LEU A 87 -11.22 -15.81 9.33
N TYR A 88 -12.07 -15.97 10.35
CA TYR A 88 -12.52 -14.83 11.18
C TYR A 88 -11.34 -14.04 11.75
N LEU A 89 -10.40 -14.72 12.41
CA LEU A 89 -9.26 -14.08 13.08
C LEU A 89 -8.39 -13.32 12.09
N TYR A 90 -8.05 -13.91 10.94
CA TYR A 90 -7.19 -13.29 9.94
C TYR A 90 -7.89 -12.18 9.15
N LEU A 91 -9.20 -12.27 8.92
CA LEU A 91 -9.98 -11.16 8.35
C LEU A 91 -10.05 -9.97 9.30
N VAL A 92 -10.33 -10.21 10.60
CA VAL A 92 -10.34 -9.15 11.60
C VAL A 92 -8.95 -8.53 11.75
N LEU A 93 -7.89 -9.35 11.77
CA LEU A 93 -6.52 -8.86 11.80
C LEU A 93 -6.15 -8.02 10.57
N ALA A 94 -6.54 -8.45 9.37
CA ALA A 94 -6.30 -7.69 8.14
C ALA A 94 -7.05 -6.35 8.19
N ALA A 95 -8.36 -6.37 8.48
CA ALA A 95 -9.19 -5.16 8.51
C ALA A 95 -8.73 -4.16 9.56
N THR A 96 -8.53 -4.60 10.81
CA THR A 96 -8.07 -3.73 11.90
C THR A 96 -6.63 -3.28 11.73
N GLY A 97 -5.75 -4.14 11.18
CA GLY A 97 -4.36 -3.80 10.91
C GLY A 97 -4.21 -2.74 9.81
N VAL A 98 -4.93 -2.90 8.69
CA VAL A 98 -4.94 -1.91 7.60
C VAL A 98 -5.55 -0.59 8.07
N ALA A 99 -6.70 -0.64 8.74
CA ALA A 99 -7.34 0.58 9.23
C ALA A 99 -6.49 1.29 10.30
N ALA A 100 -5.84 0.55 11.21
CA ALA A 100 -4.90 1.12 12.16
C ALA A 100 -3.68 1.75 11.46
N ALA A 101 -3.15 1.12 10.40
CA ALA A 101 -2.04 1.69 9.62
C ALA A 101 -2.44 3.00 8.93
N ILE A 102 -3.65 3.08 8.38
CA ILE A 102 -4.16 4.32 7.74
C ILE A 102 -4.28 5.45 8.77
N LEU A 103 -4.89 5.19 9.94
CA LEU A 103 -5.03 6.20 10.98
C LEU A 103 -3.69 6.55 11.63
N ALA A 104 -2.76 5.60 11.77
CA ALA A 104 -1.41 5.86 12.24
C ALA A 104 -0.62 6.73 11.24
N ARG A 105 -0.79 6.50 9.93
CA ARG A 105 -0.21 7.37 8.90
C ARG A 105 -0.75 8.79 9.03
N SER A 106 -2.08 8.93 9.16
CA SER A 106 -2.72 10.23 9.37
C SER A 106 -2.22 10.92 10.65
N LEU A 107 -2.06 10.17 11.74
CA LEU A 107 -1.49 10.68 12.99
C LEU A 107 -0.07 11.22 12.78
N LEU A 108 0.79 10.44 12.14
CA LEU A 108 2.18 10.83 11.84
C LEU A 108 2.23 12.05 10.91
N GLU A 109 1.33 12.13 9.93
CA GLU A 109 1.25 13.25 9.00
C GLU A 109 0.87 14.55 9.71
N HIS A 110 -0.20 14.53 10.53
CA HIS A 110 -0.61 15.70 11.30
C HIS A 110 0.45 16.11 12.33
N ALA A 111 1.07 15.14 13.01
CA ALA A 111 2.14 15.40 13.96
C ALA A 111 3.38 16.02 13.27
N ALA A 112 3.80 15.47 12.14
CA ALA A 112 4.91 16.01 11.36
C ALA A 112 4.58 17.42 10.81
N GLY A 113 3.35 17.64 10.34
CA GLY A 113 2.92 18.96 9.87
C GLY A 113 2.92 20.00 10.99
N PHE A 114 2.49 19.63 12.19
CA PHE A 114 2.55 20.50 13.37
C PHE A 114 4.01 20.82 13.76
N LEU A 115 4.88 19.80 13.82
CA LEU A 115 6.30 19.97 14.18
C LEU A 115 7.07 20.82 13.16
N LEU A 116 6.72 20.71 11.88
CA LEU A 116 7.33 21.48 10.79
C LEU A 116 6.67 22.85 10.58
N GLY A 117 5.64 23.20 11.36
CA GLY A 117 4.92 24.46 11.24
C GLY A 117 4.07 24.60 9.97
N THR A 118 3.79 23.49 9.26
CA THR A 118 2.99 23.49 8.03
C THR A 118 1.49 23.28 8.27
N SER A 119 1.10 22.96 9.52
CA SER A 119 -0.30 22.80 9.93
C SER A 119 -0.52 23.25 11.37
N THR A 120 -1.69 23.83 11.64
CA THR A 120 -2.14 24.22 12.98
C THR A 120 -3.36 23.40 13.45
N ASP A 121 -3.79 22.39 12.70
CA ASP A 121 -4.95 21.54 13.05
C ASP A 121 -4.59 20.46 14.08
N GLY A 122 -4.32 20.92 15.31
CA GLY A 122 -4.10 20.06 16.49
C GLY A 122 -5.22 19.03 16.75
N PRO A 123 -6.51 19.38 16.58
CA PRO A 123 -7.61 18.41 16.73
C PRO A 123 -7.47 17.15 15.87
N SER A 124 -6.88 17.24 14.67
CA SER A 124 -6.60 16.07 13.82
C SER A 124 -5.71 15.04 14.48
N ILE A 125 -4.70 15.49 15.23
CA ILE A 125 -3.76 14.62 15.94
C ILE A 125 -4.53 13.80 16.97
N GLY A 126 -5.39 14.45 17.74
CA GLY A 126 -6.25 13.80 18.72
C GLY A 126 -7.17 12.75 18.08
N ARG A 127 -7.86 13.10 17.00
CA ARG A 127 -8.76 12.18 16.27
C ARG A 127 -8.02 10.96 15.74
N ALA A 128 -6.90 11.18 15.05
CA ALA A 128 -6.10 10.12 14.47
C ALA A 128 -5.48 9.21 15.54
N LEU A 129 -5.03 9.79 16.66
CA LEU A 129 -4.52 9.03 17.82
C LEU A 129 -5.62 8.15 18.40
N TRP A 130 -6.80 8.71 18.69
CA TRP A 130 -7.92 7.94 19.24
C TRP A 130 -8.28 6.75 18.35
N GLY A 131 -8.50 7.01 17.06
CA GLY A 131 -8.86 5.95 16.13
C GLY A 131 -7.76 4.88 16.00
N THR A 132 -6.49 5.30 15.98
CA THR A 132 -5.36 4.37 15.98
C THR A 132 -5.36 3.48 17.22
N LEU A 133 -5.57 4.05 18.42
CA LEU A 133 -5.57 3.30 19.67
C LEU A 133 -6.71 2.26 19.72
N VAL A 134 -7.93 2.64 19.30
CA VAL A 134 -9.08 1.73 19.28
C VAL A 134 -8.83 0.55 18.33
N LEU A 135 -8.38 0.83 17.11
CA LEU A 135 -8.13 -0.22 16.11
C LEU A 135 -6.92 -1.08 16.46
N PHE A 136 -5.85 -0.47 17.00
CA PHE A 136 -4.68 -1.20 17.46
C PHE A 136 -4.99 -2.11 18.65
N ALA A 137 -5.83 -1.66 19.59
CA ALA A 137 -6.27 -2.51 20.71
C ALA A 137 -7.06 -3.73 20.20
N ALA A 138 -7.96 -3.54 19.24
CA ALA A 138 -8.70 -4.62 18.61
C ALA A 138 -7.78 -5.58 17.85
N TRP A 139 -6.84 -5.05 17.07
CA TRP A 139 -5.83 -5.83 16.36
C TRP A 139 -4.97 -6.65 17.34
N LEU A 140 -4.45 -6.02 18.40
CA LEU A 140 -3.57 -6.66 19.39
C LEU A 140 -4.29 -7.81 20.12
N TYR A 141 -5.56 -7.59 20.49
CA TYR A 141 -6.38 -8.62 21.13
C TYR A 141 -6.57 -9.85 20.24
N HIS A 142 -6.94 -9.65 18.97
CA HIS A 142 -7.12 -10.74 18.02
C HIS A 142 -5.80 -11.39 17.62
N PHE A 143 -4.70 -10.61 17.59
CA PHE A 143 -3.36 -11.11 17.26
C PHE A 143 -2.86 -12.06 18.34
N ARG A 144 -3.03 -11.68 19.60
CA ARG A 144 -2.74 -12.54 20.76
C ARG A 144 -3.62 -13.78 20.75
N THR A 145 -4.90 -13.66 20.45
CA THR A 145 -5.81 -14.80 20.35
C THR A 145 -5.34 -15.80 19.28
N ALA A 146 -5.04 -15.30 18.07
CA ALA A 146 -4.52 -16.15 16.99
C ALA A 146 -3.17 -16.80 17.35
N ALA A 147 -2.29 -16.07 18.04
CA ALA A 147 -1.02 -16.61 18.52
C ALA A 147 -1.20 -17.73 19.55
N VAL A 148 -2.12 -17.57 20.51
CA VAL A 148 -2.45 -18.61 21.49
C VAL A 148 -3.06 -19.84 20.82
N ASP A 149 -4.00 -19.63 19.89
CA ASP A 149 -4.61 -20.73 19.15
C ASP A 149 -3.58 -21.46 18.30
N ARG A 150 -2.61 -20.75 17.70
CA ARG A 150 -1.48 -21.36 16.98
C ARG A 150 -0.60 -22.20 17.90
N ALA A 151 -0.27 -21.70 19.08
CA ALA A 151 0.60 -22.40 20.02
C ALA A 151 -0.02 -23.70 20.54
N ILE A 152 -1.36 -23.73 20.67
CA ILE A 152 -2.07 -24.88 21.27
C ILE A 152 -2.50 -25.92 20.21
N ALA A 153 -3.05 -25.47 19.08
CA ALA A 153 -3.64 -26.37 18.07
C ALA A 153 -2.78 -26.52 16.81
N GLY A 154 -1.70 -25.75 16.68
CA GLY A 154 -0.96 -25.62 15.42
C GLY A 154 -1.78 -24.94 14.32
N GLU A 155 -1.18 -24.82 13.14
CA GLU A 155 -1.83 -24.42 11.91
C GLU A 155 -1.25 -25.23 10.74
N SER A 156 -2.12 -25.87 9.96
CA SER A 156 -1.78 -26.61 8.75
C SER A 156 -2.86 -26.41 7.69
N GLY A 157 -2.59 -26.81 6.44
CA GLY A 157 -3.55 -26.73 5.33
C GLY A 157 -4.15 -25.33 5.13
N ASP A 158 -5.49 -25.26 5.08
CA ASP A 158 -6.25 -24.02 4.86
C ASP A 158 -5.96 -22.96 5.94
N SER A 159 -5.81 -23.37 7.20
CA SER A 159 -5.54 -22.48 8.33
C SER A 159 -4.17 -21.80 8.19
N ALA A 160 -3.15 -22.53 7.74
CA ALA A 160 -1.84 -21.95 7.43
C ALA A 160 -1.91 -21.04 6.19
N THR A 161 -2.72 -21.41 5.19
CA THR A 161 -2.94 -20.59 4.00
C THR A 161 -3.56 -19.23 4.33
N LEU A 162 -4.55 -19.20 5.23
CA LEU A 162 -5.17 -17.95 5.70
C LEU A 162 -4.16 -17.07 6.47
N ARG A 163 -3.31 -17.68 7.30
CA ARG A 163 -2.20 -16.97 7.96
C ARG A 163 -1.26 -16.32 6.95
N ARG A 164 -0.91 -17.05 5.89
CA ARG A 164 0.00 -16.59 4.83
C ARG A 164 -0.62 -15.44 4.04
N TRP A 165 -1.89 -15.51 3.69
CA TRP A 165 -2.61 -14.40 3.05
C TRP A 165 -2.55 -13.11 3.88
N TYR A 166 -2.83 -13.22 5.18
CA TYR A 166 -2.69 -12.10 6.11
C TYR A 166 -1.23 -11.60 6.18
N GLY A 167 -0.28 -12.48 6.47
CA GLY A 167 1.12 -12.10 6.68
C GLY A 167 1.79 -11.50 5.46
N TYR A 168 1.69 -12.17 4.32
CA TYR A 168 2.31 -11.73 3.08
C TYR A 168 1.59 -10.55 2.43
N GLY A 169 0.26 -10.45 2.60
CA GLY A 169 -0.50 -9.28 2.17
C GLY A 169 -0.04 -8.01 2.90
N LEU A 170 0.06 -8.07 4.23
CA LEU A 170 0.52 -6.92 5.04
C LEU A 170 2.03 -6.65 4.88
N LEU A 171 2.84 -7.68 4.62
CA LEU A 171 4.24 -7.51 4.27
C LEU A 171 4.41 -6.72 2.96
N LEU A 172 3.63 -7.07 1.93
CA LEU A 172 3.64 -6.37 0.63
C LEU A 172 3.12 -4.94 0.76
N LEU A 173 2.02 -4.73 1.49
CA LEU A 173 1.47 -3.40 1.75
C LEU A 173 2.48 -2.50 2.49
N GLY A 174 3.11 -3.03 3.54
CA GLY A 174 4.13 -2.31 4.31
C GLY A 174 5.33 -1.94 3.46
N LEU A 175 5.82 -2.88 2.62
CA LEU A 175 6.91 -2.61 1.69
C LEU A 175 6.54 -1.52 0.67
N ALA A 176 5.33 -1.56 0.11
CA ALA A 176 4.86 -0.52 -0.81
C ALA A 176 4.87 0.87 -0.13
N PHE A 177 4.29 0.98 1.07
CA PHE A 177 4.29 2.24 1.82
C PHE A 177 5.72 2.72 2.12
N LEU A 178 6.62 1.81 2.50
CA LEU A 178 8.02 2.14 2.77
C LEU A 178 8.71 2.71 1.52
N LEU A 179 8.59 2.03 0.37
CA LEU A 179 9.24 2.45 -0.87
C LEU A 179 8.64 3.74 -1.45
N PHE A 180 7.32 3.86 -1.51
CA PHE A 180 6.67 5.09 -1.99
C PHE A 180 6.93 6.27 -1.06
N GLY A 181 6.91 6.05 0.26
CA GLY A 181 7.26 7.08 1.23
C GLY A 181 8.71 7.55 1.08
N ALA A 182 9.67 6.62 0.97
CA ALA A 182 11.08 6.95 0.75
C ALA A 182 11.31 7.68 -0.58
N ARG A 183 10.66 7.22 -1.66
CA ARG A 183 10.72 7.86 -2.98
C ARG A 183 10.16 9.28 -2.95
N ASN A 184 9.03 9.49 -2.29
CA ASN A 184 8.43 10.82 -2.16
C ASN A 184 9.31 11.73 -1.31
N LEU A 185 9.86 11.23 -0.20
CA LEU A 185 10.73 12.02 0.67
C LEU A 185 12.02 12.45 -0.05
N LEU A 186 12.62 11.55 -0.83
CA LEU A 186 13.79 11.85 -1.66
C LEU A 186 13.47 12.88 -2.74
N GLN A 187 12.32 12.75 -3.43
CA GLN A 187 11.89 13.76 -4.40
C GLN A 187 11.75 15.13 -3.73
N GLN A 188 11.06 15.21 -2.59
CA GLN A 188 10.83 16.48 -1.91
C GLN A 188 12.12 17.11 -1.40
N GLY A 189 13.04 16.31 -0.85
CA GLY A 189 14.36 16.78 -0.45
C GLY A 189 15.14 17.37 -1.64
N TRP A 190 15.07 16.74 -2.81
CA TRP A 190 15.68 17.27 -4.02
C TRP A 190 15.05 18.60 -4.47
N VAL A 191 13.72 18.68 -4.51
CA VAL A 191 13.01 19.90 -4.94
C VAL A 191 13.39 21.08 -4.05
N LEU A 192 13.39 20.90 -2.72
CA LEU A 192 13.77 21.95 -1.76
C LEU A 192 15.23 22.39 -1.88
N LEU A 193 16.13 21.52 -2.36
CA LEU A 193 17.53 21.87 -2.61
C LEU A 193 17.71 22.67 -3.90
N VAL A 194 16.91 22.37 -4.93
CA VAL A 194 17.03 22.99 -6.26
C VAL A 194 16.27 24.31 -6.34
N ASP A 195 15.10 24.39 -5.74
CA ASP A 195 14.26 25.58 -5.73
C ASP A 195 13.85 25.91 -4.29
N SER A 196 14.75 26.58 -3.57
CA SER A 196 14.52 27.01 -2.19
C SER A 196 13.39 28.06 -2.06
N GLY A 197 12.93 28.62 -3.18
CA GLY A 197 11.84 29.58 -3.27
C GLY A 197 10.46 28.93 -3.42
N GLU A 198 10.40 27.64 -3.77
CA GLU A 198 9.16 26.86 -3.64
C GLU A 198 8.83 26.77 -2.14
N THR A 199 7.96 27.68 -1.69
CA THR A 199 7.32 27.56 -0.39
C THR A 199 6.69 26.18 -0.31
N ILE A 200 6.91 25.48 0.82
CA ILE A 200 6.16 24.28 1.17
C ILE A 200 4.69 24.68 1.07
N VAL A 201 4.04 24.33 -0.04
CA VAL A 201 2.65 24.69 -0.29
C VAL A 201 1.86 24.21 0.92
N PRO A 202 1.01 25.05 1.53
CA PRO A 202 0.08 24.61 2.57
C PRO A 202 -0.78 23.46 1.99
N GLY A 203 -0.40 22.21 2.29
CA GLY A 203 -0.75 21.06 1.43
C GLY A 203 0.22 19.86 1.40
N ASN A 204 1.30 19.87 2.19
CA ASN A 204 1.98 18.69 2.79
C ASN A 204 2.51 17.55 1.89
N LEU A 205 3.61 17.76 1.16
CA LEU A 205 4.35 16.63 0.55
C LEU A 205 5.37 15.99 1.51
N VAL A 206 6.11 16.77 2.31
CA VAL A 206 7.11 16.22 3.26
C VAL A 206 6.46 15.49 4.45
N PRO A 207 5.53 16.08 5.23
CA PRO A 207 4.84 15.36 6.31
C PRO A 207 4.17 14.07 5.84
N SER A 208 3.50 14.11 4.68
CA SER A 208 2.82 12.95 4.10
C SER A 208 3.81 11.88 3.63
N ALA A 209 4.93 12.26 2.99
CA ALA A 209 5.99 11.33 2.59
C ALA A 209 6.63 10.65 3.82
N MET A 210 6.98 11.43 4.85
CA MET A 210 7.52 10.93 6.11
C MET A 210 6.55 9.96 6.78
N ALA A 211 5.28 10.36 6.92
CA ALA A 211 4.25 9.52 7.52
C ALA A 211 4.07 8.20 6.76
N THR A 212 4.02 8.24 5.43
CA THR A 212 3.90 7.04 4.59
C THR A 212 5.11 6.12 4.78
N MET A 213 6.32 6.67 4.76
CA MET A 213 7.57 5.91 4.94
C MET A 213 7.62 5.24 6.32
N LEU A 214 7.32 6.00 7.38
CA LEU A 214 7.38 5.51 8.76
C LEU A 214 6.29 4.47 9.06
N THR A 215 5.06 4.68 8.59
CA THR A 215 4.01 3.66 8.66
C THR A 215 4.43 2.40 7.91
N GLY A 216 4.96 2.55 6.70
CA GLY A 216 5.50 1.45 5.91
C GLY A 216 6.58 0.69 6.66
N LEU A 217 7.55 1.39 7.25
CA LEU A 217 8.63 0.81 8.04
C LEU A 217 8.12 -0.03 9.21
N VAL A 218 7.14 0.48 9.97
CA VAL A 218 6.55 -0.23 11.11
C VAL A 218 5.78 -1.47 10.66
N VAL A 219 4.90 -1.33 9.66
CA VAL A 219 4.08 -2.43 9.15
C VAL A 219 4.96 -3.51 8.52
N PHE A 220 5.90 -3.11 7.65
CA PHE A 220 6.85 -4.01 7.00
C PHE A 220 7.75 -4.70 8.03
N GLY A 221 8.40 -3.94 8.92
CA GLY A 221 9.33 -4.48 9.90
C GLY A 221 8.67 -5.44 10.87
N PHE A 222 7.46 -5.12 11.35
CA PHE A 222 6.69 -6.03 12.20
C PHE A 222 6.35 -7.33 11.47
N HIS A 223 5.77 -7.26 10.27
CA HIS A 223 5.35 -8.45 9.54
C HIS A 223 6.54 -9.27 9.06
N LEU A 224 7.63 -8.64 8.63
CA LEU A 224 8.88 -9.30 8.27
C LEU A 224 9.43 -10.08 9.46
N ARG A 225 9.53 -9.45 10.63
CA ARG A 225 10.00 -10.11 11.85
C ARG A 225 9.06 -11.24 12.28
N TRP A 226 7.75 -11.06 12.11
CA TRP A 226 6.75 -12.06 12.48
C TRP A 226 6.79 -13.29 11.57
N THR A 227 6.77 -13.12 10.24
CA THR A 227 6.81 -14.22 9.26
C THR A 227 8.17 -14.92 9.25
N SER A 228 9.25 -14.22 9.60
CA SER A 228 10.60 -14.80 9.66
C SER A 228 10.88 -15.62 10.93
N ARG A 229 9.92 -15.74 11.87
CA ARG A 229 10.12 -16.59 13.07
C ARG A 229 10.24 -18.06 12.67
N ALA A 230 11.23 -18.76 13.23
CA ALA A 230 11.62 -20.11 12.80
C ALA A 230 10.47 -21.10 12.56
N PRO A 231 9.45 -21.24 13.44
CA PRO A 231 8.34 -22.18 13.19
C PRO A 231 7.49 -21.80 11.96
N LEU A 232 7.24 -20.49 11.77
CA LEU A 232 6.45 -19.98 10.65
C LEU A 232 7.26 -19.99 9.36
N ALA A 233 8.51 -19.55 9.42
CA ALA A 233 9.42 -19.52 8.29
C ALA A 233 9.65 -20.94 7.74
N ALA A 234 9.82 -21.95 8.61
CA ALA A 234 9.99 -23.34 8.21
C ALA A 234 8.75 -23.91 7.50
N ASP A 235 7.56 -23.67 8.04
CA ASP A 235 6.29 -24.05 7.40
C ASP A 235 6.09 -23.34 6.06
N ASP A 236 6.43 -22.06 5.99
CA ASP A 236 6.24 -21.23 4.81
C ASP A 236 7.33 -21.42 3.73
N ARG A 237 8.40 -22.20 4.00
CA ARG A 237 9.43 -22.53 2.99
C ARG A 237 8.84 -23.16 1.74
N SER A 238 7.76 -23.94 1.90
CA SER A 238 7.12 -24.64 0.79
C SER A 238 5.94 -23.89 0.18
N SER A 239 5.66 -22.67 0.64
CA SER A 239 4.44 -21.93 0.30
C SER A 239 4.56 -21.19 -1.04
N THR A 240 3.61 -21.43 -1.94
CA THR A 240 3.47 -20.66 -3.19
C THR A 240 3.18 -19.18 -2.92
N LEU A 241 2.46 -18.84 -1.84
CA LEU A 241 2.15 -17.45 -1.48
C LEU A 241 3.40 -16.65 -1.09
N ARG A 242 4.41 -17.31 -0.51
CA ARG A 242 5.70 -16.67 -0.23
C ARG A 242 6.40 -16.29 -1.53
N ALA A 243 6.46 -17.22 -2.48
CA ALA A 243 7.03 -16.99 -3.80
C ALA A 243 6.27 -15.88 -4.53
N VAL A 244 4.93 -15.95 -4.59
CA VAL A 244 4.07 -14.93 -5.22
C VAL A 244 4.33 -13.55 -4.62
N GLN A 245 4.40 -13.42 -3.29
CA GLN A 245 4.69 -12.13 -2.64
C GLN A 245 6.07 -11.59 -3.05
N GLY A 246 7.12 -12.42 -3.03
CA GLY A 246 8.46 -12.02 -3.42
C GLY A 246 8.54 -11.60 -4.89
N PHE A 247 7.88 -12.35 -5.79
CA PHE A 247 7.82 -12.00 -7.21
C PHE A 247 7.01 -10.74 -7.49
N LEU A 248 5.87 -10.53 -6.82
CA LEU A 248 5.09 -9.28 -6.96
C LEU A 248 5.92 -8.08 -6.51
N ALA A 249 6.64 -8.19 -5.39
CA ALA A 249 7.52 -7.13 -4.90
C ALA A 249 8.68 -6.85 -5.87
N LEU A 250 9.30 -7.90 -6.41
CA LEU A 250 10.35 -7.79 -7.44
C LEU A 250 9.81 -7.13 -8.71
N ALA A 251 8.68 -7.63 -9.23
CA ALA A 251 8.03 -7.14 -10.44
C ALA A 251 7.69 -5.66 -10.35
N ALA A 252 7.05 -5.24 -9.25
CA ALA A 252 6.72 -3.85 -9.01
C ALA A 252 7.98 -2.98 -8.94
N SER A 253 9.05 -3.45 -8.28
CA SER A 253 10.30 -2.71 -8.17
C SER A 253 10.99 -2.54 -9.53
N VAL A 254 11.05 -3.60 -10.35
CA VAL A 254 11.58 -3.53 -11.71
C VAL A 254 10.76 -2.58 -12.57
N ALA A 255 9.43 -2.74 -12.59
CA ALA A 255 8.53 -1.93 -13.40
C ALA A 255 8.65 -0.43 -13.05
N LEU A 256 8.68 -0.09 -11.76
CA LEU A 256 8.80 1.30 -11.32
C LEU A 256 10.20 1.88 -11.59
N ALA A 257 11.26 1.10 -11.41
CA ALA A 257 12.61 1.52 -11.77
C ALA A 257 12.74 1.82 -13.28
N LEU A 258 12.20 0.94 -14.13
CA LEU A 258 12.18 1.13 -15.58
C LEU A 258 11.29 2.31 -15.99
N PHE A 259 10.14 2.49 -15.34
CA PHE A 259 9.30 3.65 -15.56
C PHE A 259 10.04 4.96 -15.25
N GLY A 260 10.72 5.05 -14.10
CA GLY A 260 11.55 6.21 -13.78
C GLY A 260 12.68 6.43 -14.80
N ALA A 261 13.35 5.36 -15.22
CA ALA A 261 14.42 5.44 -16.23
C ALA A 261 13.87 5.93 -17.58
N SER A 262 12.69 5.46 -17.99
CA SER A 262 12.03 5.93 -19.21
C SER A 262 11.74 7.42 -19.17
N GLN A 263 11.23 7.94 -18.04
CA GLN A 263 10.95 9.36 -17.90
C GLN A 263 12.24 10.19 -18.01
N LEU A 264 13.36 9.70 -17.47
CA LEU A 264 14.66 10.34 -17.64
C LEU A 264 15.12 10.33 -19.09
N SER A 265 15.00 9.20 -19.79
CA SER A 265 15.32 9.12 -21.23
C SER A 265 14.48 10.07 -22.07
N TYR A 266 13.18 10.19 -21.77
CA TYR A 266 12.28 11.14 -22.40
C TYR A 266 12.75 12.58 -22.22
N TYR A 267 13.07 12.99 -20.99
CA TYR A 267 13.57 14.34 -20.72
C TYR A 267 14.88 14.65 -21.43
N VAL A 268 15.82 13.69 -21.45
CA VAL A 268 17.08 13.84 -22.19
C VAL A 268 16.82 14.00 -23.69
N LEU A 269 16.00 13.14 -24.28
CA LEU A 269 15.70 13.18 -25.72
C LEU A 269 14.98 14.47 -26.12
N ALA A 270 14.00 14.91 -25.33
CA ALA A 270 13.28 16.15 -25.58
C ALA A 270 14.20 17.36 -25.53
N ARG A 271 15.15 17.42 -24.58
CA ARG A 271 16.16 18.49 -24.54
C ARG A 271 17.14 18.43 -25.72
N LEU A 272 17.58 17.24 -26.13
CA LEU A 272 18.43 17.08 -27.31
C LEU A 272 17.74 17.53 -28.60
N LEU A 273 16.41 17.38 -28.68
CA LEU A 273 15.60 17.87 -29.80
C LEU A 273 15.23 19.35 -29.69
N GLY A 274 15.70 20.05 -28.65
CA GLY A 274 15.47 21.48 -28.45
C GLY A 274 14.08 21.82 -27.93
N VAL A 275 13.46 20.96 -27.13
CA VAL A 275 12.25 21.25 -26.37
C VAL A 275 12.66 21.88 -25.03
N ASP A 276 12.19 23.09 -24.73
CA ASP A 276 12.56 23.79 -23.50
C ASP A 276 11.81 23.30 -22.26
N HIS A 277 10.53 22.94 -22.43
CA HIS A 277 9.66 22.46 -21.37
C HIS A 277 9.02 21.12 -21.75
N PRO A 278 9.79 20.00 -21.77
CA PRO A 278 9.27 18.69 -22.14
C PRO A 278 8.04 18.30 -21.34
N GLY A 279 6.95 17.93 -22.01
CA GLY A 279 5.72 17.49 -21.35
C GLY A 279 4.95 18.60 -20.65
N GLY A 280 5.20 19.86 -21.03
CA GLY A 280 4.52 21.03 -20.48
C GLY A 280 4.90 21.34 -19.03
N VAL A 281 6.09 20.93 -18.59
CA VAL A 281 6.54 21.21 -17.23
C VAL A 281 6.74 22.71 -17.05
N ALA A 282 5.91 23.33 -16.20
CA ALA A 282 5.95 24.76 -15.90
C ALA A 282 7.23 25.20 -15.17
N ASN A 283 7.89 24.27 -14.48
CA ASN A 283 9.04 24.51 -13.62
C ASN A 283 10.39 24.22 -14.31
N ASN A 284 11.48 24.61 -13.65
CA ASN A 284 12.84 24.23 -13.98
C ASN A 284 12.96 22.70 -14.20
N ILE A 285 13.62 22.27 -15.27
CA ILE A 285 13.84 20.84 -15.57
C ILE A 285 14.53 20.09 -14.42
N LEU A 286 15.35 20.78 -13.64
CA LEU A 286 15.99 20.21 -12.44
C LEU A 286 14.98 19.81 -11.36
N VAL A 287 13.83 20.49 -11.28
CA VAL A 287 12.69 20.10 -10.41
C VAL A 287 11.93 18.94 -11.04
N ALA A 288 11.73 18.96 -12.36
CA ALA A 288 11.03 17.91 -13.11
C ALA A 288 11.67 16.52 -12.95
N VAL A 289 13.01 16.45 -13.02
CA VAL A 289 13.76 15.20 -12.92
C VAL A 289 13.78 14.61 -11.51
N ALA A 290 13.44 15.38 -10.47
CA ALA A 290 13.44 14.93 -9.08
C ALA A 290 12.59 13.67 -8.89
N GLY A 291 11.41 13.66 -9.52
CA GLY A 291 10.47 12.54 -9.43
C GLY A 291 11.01 11.25 -10.06
N PRO A 292 11.40 11.25 -11.34
CA PRO A 292 12.01 10.10 -11.99
C PRO A 292 13.31 9.62 -11.34
N VAL A 293 14.22 10.53 -10.96
CA VAL A 293 15.47 10.17 -10.27
C VAL A 293 15.18 9.46 -8.96
N ALA A 294 14.29 10.00 -8.12
CA ALA A 294 13.94 9.37 -6.85
C ALA A 294 13.31 7.98 -7.06
N THR A 295 12.47 7.82 -8.09
CA THR A 295 11.90 6.51 -8.47
C THR A 295 13.01 5.52 -8.86
N VAL A 296 13.92 5.89 -9.75
CA VAL A 296 15.02 5.00 -10.18
C VAL A 296 15.87 4.60 -8.98
N VAL A 297 16.28 5.55 -8.14
CA VAL A 297 17.14 5.28 -6.99
C VAL A 297 16.48 4.30 -6.02
N VAL A 298 15.25 4.59 -5.57
CA VAL A 298 14.59 3.78 -4.53
C VAL A 298 14.22 2.40 -5.05
N PHE A 299 13.60 2.31 -6.22
CA PHE A 299 13.10 1.04 -6.73
C PHE A 299 14.21 0.15 -7.33
N SER A 300 15.33 0.72 -7.81
CA SER A 300 16.50 -0.09 -8.21
C SER A 300 17.20 -0.70 -7.01
N LEU A 301 17.33 0.04 -5.91
CA LEU A 301 17.88 -0.51 -4.66
C LEU A 301 16.98 -1.63 -4.12
N ALA A 302 15.66 -1.44 -4.11
CA ALA A 302 14.69 -2.46 -3.73
C ALA A 302 14.77 -3.69 -4.64
N TRP A 303 14.86 -3.50 -5.96
CA TRP A 303 15.05 -4.57 -6.93
C TRP A 303 16.30 -5.39 -6.60
N VAL A 304 17.48 -4.76 -6.46
CA VAL A 304 18.73 -5.47 -6.16
C VAL A 304 18.63 -6.25 -4.84
N TRP A 305 18.05 -5.65 -3.81
CA TRP A 305 17.87 -6.28 -2.50
C TRP A 305 16.94 -7.51 -2.58
N ILE A 306 15.75 -7.38 -3.18
CA ILE A 306 14.77 -8.47 -3.30
C ILE A 306 15.33 -9.58 -4.19
N ARG A 307 16.02 -9.22 -5.29
CA ARG A 307 16.66 -10.20 -6.17
C ARG A 307 17.68 -11.05 -5.40
N ARG A 308 18.55 -10.41 -4.60
CA ARG A 308 19.53 -11.11 -3.77
C ARG A 308 18.86 -12.04 -2.76
N GLN A 309 17.76 -11.60 -2.15
CA GLN A 309 16.99 -12.42 -1.22
C GLN A 309 16.43 -13.68 -1.91
N LEU A 310 15.77 -13.51 -3.07
CA LEU A 310 15.19 -14.62 -3.82
C LEU A 310 16.24 -15.61 -4.36
N THR A 311 17.43 -15.13 -4.74
CA THR A 311 18.52 -16.01 -5.19
C THR A 311 19.11 -16.84 -4.06
N THR A 312 19.21 -16.27 -2.85
CA THR A 312 19.70 -17.02 -1.67
C THR A 312 18.70 -18.08 -1.22
N ASP A 313 17.40 -17.83 -1.42
CA ASP A 313 16.32 -18.76 -1.07
C ASP A 313 16.11 -19.89 -2.10
N ALA A 314 16.82 -19.89 -3.24
CA ALA A 314 16.63 -20.83 -4.34
C ALA A 314 17.32 -22.19 -4.09
N GLY A 315 16.62 -23.11 -3.43
CA GLY A 315 16.91 -24.56 -3.48
C GLY A 315 16.21 -25.27 -4.64
N GLU A 316 16.50 -26.55 -4.92
CA GLU A 316 15.95 -27.29 -6.08
C GLU A 316 14.40 -27.30 -6.16
N VAL A 317 13.73 -27.51 -5.03
CA VAL A 317 12.25 -27.52 -4.95
C VAL A 317 11.67 -26.11 -5.16
N GLU A 318 12.38 -25.10 -4.68
CA GLU A 318 11.96 -23.70 -4.83
C GLU A 318 12.16 -23.23 -6.27
N ALA A 319 13.22 -23.65 -6.94
CA ALA A 319 13.49 -23.35 -8.35
C ALA A 319 12.36 -23.79 -9.29
N THR A 320 11.78 -24.98 -9.06
CA THR A 320 10.66 -25.49 -9.87
C THR A 320 9.40 -24.65 -9.70
N ARG A 321 9.08 -24.21 -8.47
CA ARG A 321 7.93 -23.33 -8.20
C ARG A 321 8.15 -21.93 -8.74
N GLN A 322 9.36 -21.40 -8.56
CA GLN A 322 9.77 -20.12 -9.12
C GLN A 322 9.67 -20.13 -10.65
N ALA A 323 9.89 -21.26 -11.34
CA ALA A 323 9.70 -21.36 -12.78
C ALA A 323 8.24 -21.10 -13.20
N GLY A 324 7.26 -21.70 -12.52
CA GLY A 324 5.84 -21.46 -12.80
C GLY A 324 5.42 -20.00 -12.62
N VAL A 325 5.85 -19.36 -11.51
CA VAL A 325 5.58 -17.93 -11.27
C VAL A 325 6.34 -17.05 -12.26
N ARG A 326 7.57 -17.42 -12.60
CA ARG A 326 8.39 -16.74 -13.60
C ARG A 326 7.71 -16.76 -14.96
N HIS A 327 7.06 -17.85 -15.35
CA HIS A 327 6.27 -17.87 -16.58
C HIS A 327 5.16 -16.82 -16.55
N LEU A 328 4.30 -16.80 -15.53
CA LEU A 328 3.22 -15.81 -15.43
C LEU A 328 3.76 -14.37 -15.48
N TYR A 329 4.83 -14.11 -14.74
CA TYR A 329 5.53 -12.82 -14.74
C TYR A 329 6.08 -12.47 -16.13
N THR A 330 6.81 -13.37 -16.78
CA THR A 330 7.37 -13.14 -18.11
C THR A 330 6.29 -12.86 -19.14
N HIS A 331 5.15 -13.56 -19.09
CA HIS A 331 4.03 -13.27 -19.98
C HIS A 331 3.40 -11.89 -19.71
N LEU A 332 3.24 -11.52 -18.44
CA LEU A 332 2.68 -10.21 -18.06
C LEU A 332 3.63 -9.07 -18.45
N VAL A 333 4.93 -9.24 -18.23
CA VAL A 333 5.97 -8.28 -18.65
C VAL A 333 6.04 -8.18 -20.16
N ALA A 334 6.03 -9.31 -20.88
CA ALA A 334 6.04 -9.31 -22.33
C ALA A 334 4.79 -8.61 -22.89
N PHE A 335 3.61 -8.87 -22.32
CA PHE A 335 2.38 -8.18 -22.68
C PHE A 335 2.48 -6.66 -22.46
N LEU A 336 2.98 -6.23 -21.30
CA LEU A 336 3.13 -4.81 -20.99
C LEU A 336 4.16 -4.14 -21.90
N ALA A 337 5.31 -4.78 -22.12
CA ALA A 337 6.35 -4.28 -23.02
C ALA A 337 5.84 -4.14 -24.46
N LEU A 338 5.14 -5.15 -24.98
CA LEU A 338 4.51 -5.09 -26.30
C LEU A 338 3.45 -3.99 -26.39
N ALA A 339 2.64 -3.80 -25.34
CA ALA A 339 1.67 -2.71 -25.29
C ALA A 339 2.36 -1.34 -25.31
N THR A 340 3.43 -1.15 -24.52
CA THR A 340 4.23 0.09 -24.52
C THR A 340 4.87 0.34 -25.87
N LEU A 341 5.44 -0.69 -26.51
CA LEU A 341 6.02 -0.62 -27.85
C LEU A 341 4.98 -0.24 -28.90
N ALA A 342 3.79 -0.87 -28.86
CA ALA A 342 2.69 -0.61 -29.78
C ALA A 342 2.16 0.83 -29.64
N ILE A 343 1.99 1.32 -28.41
CA ILE A 343 1.60 2.71 -28.14
C ILE A 343 2.67 3.67 -28.67
N GLY A 344 3.95 3.38 -28.43
CA GLY A 344 5.07 4.15 -28.97
C GLY A 344 5.07 4.20 -30.50
N ALA A 345 4.97 3.05 -31.16
CA ALA A 345 4.99 2.97 -32.62
C ALA A 345 3.77 3.66 -33.24
N ALA A 346 2.57 3.42 -32.71
CA ALA A 346 1.33 4.05 -33.19
C ALA A 346 1.37 5.57 -33.01
N GLY A 347 1.84 6.06 -31.86
CA GLY A 347 1.97 7.49 -31.60
C GLY A 347 3.03 8.17 -32.46
N LEU A 348 4.14 7.49 -32.75
CA LEU A 348 5.16 8.01 -33.65
C LEU A 348 4.62 8.12 -35.08
N LEU A 349 3.95 7.07 -35.57
CA LEU A 349 3.29 7.07 -36.88
C LEU A 349 2.22 8.16 -36.99
N TRP A 350 1.41 8.33 -35.94
CA TRP A 350 0.42 9.40 -35.86
C TRP A 350 1.09 10.77 -35.97
N THR A 351 2.17 10.99 -35.21
CA THR A 351 2.87 12.28 -35.20
C THR A 351 3.48 12.59 -36.57
N ILE A 352 4.12 11.62 -37.21
CA ILE A 352 4.69 11.79 -38.56
C ILE A 352 3.57 12.06 -39.58
N SER A 353 2.46 11.33 -39.50
CA SER A 353 1.31 11.50 -40.40
C SER A 353 0.69 12.89 -40.26
N ASP A 354 0.52 13.38 -39.02
CA ASP A 354 0.00 14.72 -38.73
C ASP A 354 0.94 15.81 -39.28
N GLN A 355 2.26 15.63 -39.20
CA GLN A 355 3.21 16.56 -39.81
C GLN A 355 3.11 16.61 -41.34
N VAL A 356 3.08 15.44 -41.99
CA VAL A 356 2.96 15.33 -43.44
C VAL A 356 1.63 15.92 -43.93
N LEU A 357 0.52 15.56 -43.30
CA LEU A 357 -0.82 16.02 -43.66
C LEU A 357 -0.96 17.54 -43.47
N ASN A 358 -0.55 18.09 -42.33
CA ASN A 358 -0.68 19.54 -42.10
C ASN A 358 0.23 20.34 -43.04
N THR A 359 1.43 19.83 -43.33
CA THR A 359 2.34 20.45 -44.30
C THR A 359 1.71 20.44 -45.70
N TRP A 360 1.13 19.31 -46.12
CA TRP A 360 0.45 19.20 -47.41
C TRP A 360 -0.80 20.09 -47.51
N LEU A 361 -1.54 20.24 -46.41
CA LEU A 361 -2.73 21.09 -46.31
C LEU A 361 -2.43 22.56 -46.04
N ASN A 362 -1.17 22.99 -46.00
CA ASN A 362 -0.75 24.35 -45.61
C ASN A 362 -1.34 24.80 -44.25
N ARG A 363 -1.52 23.87 -43.32
CA ARG A 363 -1.98 24.14 -41.96
C ARG A 363 -0.77 24.28 -41.02
N PRO A 364 -0.90 25.08 -39.95
CA PRO A 364 0.15 25.17 -38.94
C PRO A 364 0.42 23.77 -38.35
N VAL A 365 1.69 23.38 -38.36
CA VAL A 365 2.14 22.11 -37.78
C VAL A 365 2.31 22.27 -36.27
N GLY A 366 1.69 21.37 -35.51
CA GLY A 366 1.80 21.34 -34.04
C GLY A 366 3.19 20.93 -33.56
N GLU A 367 3.44 21.08 -32.26
CA GLU A 367 4.70 20.75 -31.60
C GLU A 367 5.01 19.24 -31.69
N TRP A 368 5.87 18.86 -32.64
CA TRP A 368 6.18 17.45 -32.93
C TRP A 368 7.33 16.89 -32.11
N ARG A 369 8.31 17.72 -31.73
CA ARG A 369 9.54 17.31 -31.05
C ARG A 369 9.26 16.64 -29.72
N ASP A 370 8.33 17.20 -28.96
CA ASP A 370 7.93 16.66 -27.66
C ASP A 370 7.21 15.32 -27.81
N ARG A 371 6.25 15.24 -28.74
CA ARG A 371 5.52 14.01 -29.06
C ARG A 371 6.45 12.89 -29.56
N VAL A 372 7.35 13.21 -30.48
CA VAL A 372 8.35 12.25 -30.99
C VAL A 372 9.25 11.76 -29.87
N SER A 373 9.68 12.62 -28.95
CA SER A 373 10.50 12.22 -27.80
C SER A 373 9.78 11.20 -26.91
N LEU A 374 8.50 11.43 -26.62
CA LEU A 374 7.66 10.52 -25.84
C LEU A 374 7.54 9.16 -26.52
N PHE A 375 7.17 9.16 -27.80
CA PHE A 375 6.89 7.93 -28.54
C PHE A 375 8.13 7.09 -28.82
N ILE A 376 9.28 7.73 -29.13
CA ILE A 376 10.57 7.04 -29.23
C ILE A 376 10.93 6.40 -27.89
N THR A 377 10.74 7.11 -26.78
CA THR A 377 11.01 6.57 -25.44
C THR A 377 10.14 5.34 -25.15
N LEU A 378 8.85 5.40 -25.44
CA LEU A 378 7.95 4.25 -25.29
C LEU A 378 8.37 3.06 -26.16
N MET A 379 8.83 3.30 -27.39
CA MET A 379 9.37 2.25 -28.25
C MET A 379 10.65 1.63 -27.67
N LEU A 380 11.58 2.45 -27.16
CA LEU A 380 12.82 1.96 -26.55
C LEU A 380 12.56 1.12 -25.29
N VAL A 381 11.59 1.52 -24.48
CA VAL A 381 11.23 0.83 -23.23
C VAL A 381 10.44 -0.46 -23.48
N GLY A 382 9.56 -0.43 -24.48
CA GLY A 382 8.75 -1.59 -24.86
C GLY A 382 9.48 -2.60 -25.76
N ALA A 383 10.65 -2.24 -26.30
CA ALA A 383 11.44 -3.15 -27.11
C ALA A 383 11.82 -4.39 -26.28
N PRO A 384 11.60 -5.61 -26.80
CA PRO A 384 12.03 -6.82 -26.12
C PRO A 384 13.56 -6.80 -25.98
N MET A 385 14.04 -6.86 -24.73
CA MET A 385 15.45 -7.06 -24.37
C MET A 385 15.84 -8.53 -24.48
#